data_AF-A0A442I3H4-F1
#
_entry.id   AF-A0A442I3H4-F1
#
_cell.length_a   1.000
_cell.length_b   1.000
_cell.length_c   1.000
_cell.angle_alpha   90.00
_cell.angle_beta   90.00
_cell.angle_gamma   90.00
#
_symmetry.space_group_name_H-M   'P 1'
#
loop_
_entity.id
_entity.type
_entity.pdbx_description
1 polymer ?
#
loop_
_entity_poly.entity_id
_entity_poly.type
_entity_poly.pdbx_seq_one_letter_code
_entity_poly.pdbx_strand_id
1 'polypeptide(L)'
;MTSGRPGRGADQFPLRLPPGLRDRIKAYAERHGRSMNTEIVRVLEREFPEPWTVEERVSSLLGLIATLKNAGSDSRIDTLSQALEETVQGIVTGRMQGVDEEARRRIQERFETWQIERNEDAQVQYTHNMDDDELAAFMAGKGTAKF
;
A
#
# COMPACT_ATOMS: atom_id res chain seq x y z
N MET A 1 -4.39 26.75 -15.86
CA MET A 1 -5.43 27.52 -15.15
C MET A 1 -5.40 27.12 -13.68
N THR A 2 -5.28 28.13 -12.82
CA THR A 2 -5.39 28.21 -11.35
C THR A 2 -5.00 26.99 -10.50
N SER A 3 -3.78 27.03 -9.96
CA SER A 3 -3.39 26.32 -8.74
C SER A 3 -4.14 26.92 -7.54
N GLY A 4 -5.30 26.34 -7.23
CA GLY A 4 -6.08 26.72 -6.06
C GLY A 4 -5.31 26.41 -4.78
N ARG A 5 -5.03 27.43 -3.98
CA ARG A 5 -4.59 27.20 -2.58
C ARG A 5 -5.65 26.31 -1.90
N PRO A 6 -5.24 25.27 -1.14
CA PRO A 6 -6.20 24.48 -0.38
C PRO A 6 -6.86 25.43 0.63
N GLY A 7 -8.15 25.70 0.46
CA GLY A 7 -8.92 26.49 1.44
C GLY A 7 -10.10 27.29 0.91
N ARG A 8 -10.13 27.69 -0.37
CA ARG A 8 -11.32 28.37 -0.94
C ARG A 8 -12.04 27.44 -1.90
N GLY A 9 -12.96 26.63 -1.36
CA GLY A 9 -13.84 25.74 -2.12
C GLY A 9 -13.76 24.26 -1.73
N ALA A 10 -12.87 23.88 -0.79
CA ALA A 10 -12.81 22.51 -0.27
C ALA A 10 -13.93 22.26 0.75
N ASP A 11 -14.42 21.02 0.80
CA ASP A 11 -15.34 20.56 1.82
C ASP A 11 -14.69 20.68 3.21
N GLN A 12 -15.45 21.14 4.20
CA GLN A 12 -14.94 21.44 5.54
C GLN A 12 -15.64 20.55 6.57
N PHE A 13 -14.88 19.64 7.16
CA PHE A 13 -15.37 18.73 8.19
C PHE A 13 -14.76 19.09 9.57
N PRO A 14 -15.58 19.36 10.61
CA PRO A 14 -15.06 19.62 11.95
C PRO A 14 -14.53 18.34 12.60
N LEU A 15 -13.21 18.17 12.62
CA LEU A 15 -12.53 17.01 13.21
C LEU A 15 -12.34 17.15 14.73
N ARG A 16 -12.78 16.15 15.50
CA ARG A 16 -12.49 16.05 16.94
C ARG A 16 -11.23 15.22 17.15
N LEU A 17 -10.21 15.83 17.76
CA LEU A 17 -8.94 15.16 18.04
C LEU A 17 -8.86 14.72 19.51
N PRO A 18 -8.31 13.52 19.80
CA PRO A 18 -7.94 13.13 21.14
C PRO A 18 -6.96 14.14 21.79
N PRO A 19 -6.93 14.22 23.13
CA PRO A 19 -6.00 15.08 23.84
C PRO A 19 -4.56 14.89 23.38
N GLY A 20 -3.83 16.00 23.15
CA GLY A 20 -2.42 15.99 22.75
C GLY A 20 -2.12 15.60 21.29
N LEU A 21 -3.07 15.04 20.53
CA LEU A 21 -2.82 14.68 19.13
C LEU A 21 -2.57 15.92 18.26
N ARG A 22 -3.30 17.01 18.52
CA ARG A 22 -3.14 18.29 17.80
C ARG A 22 -1.71 18.83 17.89
N ASP A 23 -1.12 18.81 19.08
CA ASP A 23 0.21 19.35 19.33
C ASP A 23 1.30 18.49 18.69
N ARG A 24 1.11 17.16 18.70
CA ARG A 24 1.99 16.22 17.98
C ARG A 24 2.00 16.49 16.48
N ILE A 25 0.82 16.69 15.87
CA ILE A 25 0.71 17.02 14.44
C ILE A 25 1.36 18.37 14.16
N LYS A 26 1.13 19.38 15.03
CA LYS A 26 1.74 20.71 14.90
C LYS A 26 3.26 20.64 14.84
N ALA A 27 3.86 19.97 15.84
CA ALA A 27 5.31 19.85 15.95
C ALA A 27 5.91 19.11 14.75
N TYR A 28 5.22 18.08 14.24
CA TYR A 28 5.65 17.38 13.04
C TYR A 28 5.58 18.28 11.80
N ALA A 29 4.48 19.00 11.61
CA ALA A 29 4.30 19.90 10.46
C ALA A 29 5.33 21.03 10.46
N GLU A 30 5.60 21.66 11.60
CA GLU A 30 6.59 22.73 11.76
C GLU A 30 8.01 22.26 11.42
N ARG A 31 8.41 21.06 11.89
CA ARG A 31 9.71 20.45 11.54
C ARG A 31 9.89 20.22 10.04
N HIS A 32 8.79 20.08 9.30
CA HIS A 32 8.79 19.84 7.86
C HIS A 32 8.40 21.09 7.04
N GLY A 33 8.30 22.26 7.67
CA GLY A 33 7.97 23.52 6.99
C GLY A 33 6.56 23.55 6.37
N ARG A 34 5.62 22.77 6.92
CA ARG A 34 4.23 22.68 6.44
C ARG A 34 3.26 23.28 7.45
N SER A 35 2.12 23.75 6.96
CA SER A 35 1.01 24.06 7.87
C SER A 35 0.45 22.77 8.47
N MET A 36 -0.11 22.85 9.68
CA MET A 36 -0.80 21.72 10.31
C MET A 36 -1.86 21.13 9.39
N ASN A 37 -2.65 21.97 8.71
CA ASN A 37 -3.68 21.51 7.77
C ASN A 37 -3.09 20.75 6.59
N THR A 38 -1.99 21.26 6.02
CA THR A 38 -1.26 20.59 4.92
C THR A 38 -0.78 19.21 5.35
N GLU A 39 -0.30 19.07 6.58
CA GLU A 39 0.17 17.79 7.10
C GLU A 39 -0.98 16.80 7.35
N ILE A 40 -2.11 17.29 7.89
CA ILE A 40 -3.31 16.47 8.06
C ILE A 40 -3.79 15.94 6.70
N VAL A 41 -3.95 16.83 5.72
CA VAL A 41 -4.38 16.45 4.36
C VAL A 41 -3.42 15.44 3.74
N ARG A 42 -2.10 15.69 3.80
CA ARG A 42 -1.07 14.78 3.26
C ARG A 42 -1.18 13.37 3.84
N VAL A 43 -1.40 13.26 5.15
CA VAL A 43 -1.55 11.94 5.80
C VAL A 43 -2.86 11.30 5.35
N LEU A 44 -3.96 12.05 5.31
CA LEU A 44 -5.24 11.52 4.86
C LEU A 44 -5.21 11.06 3.40
N GLU A 45 -4.60 11.81 2.48
CA GLU A 45 -4.43 11.40 1.08
C GLU A 45 -3.55 10.15 0.94
N ARG A 46 -2.57 9.98 1.83
CA ARG A 46 -1.72 8.80 1.85
C ARG A 46 -2.47 7.56 2.32
N GLU A 47 -3.24 7.68 3.40
CA GLU A 47 -3.98 6.56 3.99
C GLU A 47 -5.30 6.27 3.25
N PHE A 48 -5.91 7.29 2.64
CA PHE A 48 -7.18 7.24 1.90
C PHE A 48 -6.99 7.85 0.50
N PRO A 49 -6.19 7.19 -0.36
CA PRO A 49 -5.92 7.70 -1.69
C PRO A 49 -7.18 7.60 -2.57
N GLU A 50 -7.24 8.42 -3.62
CA GLU A 50 -8.40 8.44 -4.51
C GLU A 50 -8.70 7.05 -5.08
N PRO A 51 -9.98 6.63 -5.04
CA PRO A 51 -10.41 5.42 -5.70
C PRO A 51 -10.28 5.58 -7.21
N TRP A 52 -10.04 4.47 -7.89
CA TRP A 52 -9.95 4.42 -9.34
C TRP A 52 -10.90 3.35 -9.85
N THR A 53 -11.38 3.52 -11.07
CA THR A 53 -12.32 2.61 -11.73
C THR A 53 -11.61 1.40 -12.34
N VAL A 54 -12.36 0.32 -12.59
CA VAL A 54 -11.85 -0.82 -13.38
C VAL A 54 -11.30 -0.34 -14.73
N GLU A 55 -12.00 0.56 -15.42
CA GLU A 55 -11.61 1.05 -16.75
C GLU A 55 -10.26 1.78 -16.73
N GLU A 56 -10.08 2.72 -15.81
CA GLU A 56 -8.80 3.44 -15.63
C GLU A 56 -7.66 2.46 -15.36
N ARG A 57 -7.92 1.43 -14.55
CA ARG A 57 -6.88 0.45 -14.23
C ARG A 57 -6.53 -0.45 -15.41
N VAL A 58 -7.54 -0.94 -16.14
CA VAL A 58 -7.33 -1.75 -17.34
C VAL A 58 -6.54 -0.96 -18.37
N SER A 59 -6.89 0.31 -18.59
CA SER A 59 -6.17 1.21 -19.50
C SER A 59 -4.70 1.36 -19.11
N SER A 60 -4.42 1.58 -17.82
CA SER A 60 -3.04 1.66 -17.30
C SER A 60 -2.24 0.37 -17.54
N LEU A 61 -2.83 -0.79 -17.25
CA LEU A 61 -2.16 -2.08 -17.44
C LEU A 61 -1.89 -2.38 -18.92
N LEU A 62 -2.83 -2.07 -19.81
CA LEU A 62 -2.64 -2.21 -21.25
C LEU A 62 -1.51 -1.31 -21.76
N GLY A 63 -1.40 -0.08 -21.25
CA GLY A 63 -0.28 0.81 -21.53
C GLY A 63 1.06 0.19 -21.14
N LEU A 64 1.18 -0.38 -19.93
CA LEU A 64 2.39 -1.05 -19.46
C LEU A 64 2.75 -2.28 -20.31
N ILE A 65 1.76 -3.09 -20.71
CA ILE A 65 1.98 -4.23 -21.59
C ILE A 65 2.47 -3.78 -22.97
N ALA A 66 1.90 -2.69 -23.51
CA ALA A 66 2.32 -2.15 -24.80
C ALA A 66 3.76 -1.63 -24.75
N THR A 67 4.18 -0.99 -23.65
CA THR A 67 5.59 -0.58 -23.51
C THR A 67 6.51 -1.77 -23.32
N LEU A 68 6.09 -2.81 -22.61
CA LEU A 68 6.85 -4.06 -22.45
C LEU A 68 7.10 -4.77 -23.78
N LYS A 69 6.07 -4.93 -24.62
CA LYS A 69 6.19 -5.59 -25.93
C LYS A 69 7.17 -4.89 -26.87
N ASN A 70 7.37 -3.58 -26.68
CA ASN A 70 8.19 -2.74 -27.56
C ASN A 70 9.63 -2.55 -27.06
N ALA A 71 10.00 -2.99 -25.86
CA ALA A 71 11.41 -3.04 -25.46
C ALA A 71 11.68 -4.16 -24.45
N GLY A 72 12.68 -5.00 -24.74
CA GLY A 72 13.19 -6.00 -23.79
C GLY A 72 14.00 -5.32 -22.69
N SER A 73 13.45 -5.27 -21.47
CA SER A 73 14.19 -4.90 -20.26
C SER A 73 13.50 -5.46 -19.02
N ASP A 74 14.28 -6.06 -18.12
CA ASP A 74 13.82 -6.62 -16.84
C ASP A 74 13.14 -5.55 -15.96
N SER A 75 13.63 -4.30 -16.00
CA SER A 75 13.04 -3.18 -15.24
C SER A 75 11.55 -2.92 -15.53
N ARG A 76 11.09 -3.24 -16.75
CA ARG A 76 9.68 -3.09 -17.12
C ARG A 76 8.83 -4.24 -16.61
N ILE A 77 9.42 -5.43 -16.49
CA ILE A 77 8.76 -6.59 -15.89
C ILE A 77 8.50 -6.28 -14.41
N ASP A 78 9.46 -5.69 -13.71
CA ASP A 78 9.27 -5.24 -12.33
C ASP A 78 8.14 -4.20 -12.22
N THR A 79 8.10 -3.25 -13.15
CA THR A 79 7.04 -2.23 -13.20
C THR A 79 5.66 -2.85 -13.41
N LEU A 80 5.55 -3.84 -14.31
CA LEU A 80 4.29 -4.56 -14.53
C LEU A 80 3.91 -5.40 -13.32
N SER A 81 4.87 -6.12 -12.72
CA SER A 81 4.64 -6.91 -11.51
C SER A 81 4.11 -6.03 -10.38
N GLN A 82 4.73 -4.88 -10.15
CA GLN A 82 4.27 -3.91 -9.15
C GLN A 82 2.86 -3.39 -9.47
N ALA A 83 2.57 -3.09 -10.75
CA ALA A 83 1.24 -2.68 -11.16
C ALA A 83 0.20 -3.80 -10.97
N LEU A 84 0.55 -5.06 -11.20
CA LEU A 84 -0.38 -6.17 -10.93
C LEU A 84 -0.64 -6.31 -9.42
N GLU A 85 0.39 -6.25 -8.59
CA GLU A 85 0.26 -6.31 -7.13
C GLU A 85 -0.65 -5.18 -6.60
N GLU A 86 -0.42 -3.93 -7.03
CA GLU A 86 -1.24 -2.79 -6.63
C GLU A 86 -2.70 -2.93 -7.14
N THR A 87 -2.92 -3.56 -8.30
CA THR A 87 -4.26 -3.82 -8.83
C THR A 87 -5.04 -4.72 -7.89
N VAL A 88 -4.42 -5.84 -7.51
CA VAL A 88 -5.03 -6.84 -6.62
C VAL A 88 -5.31 -6.22 -5.25
N GLN A 89 -4.35 -5.47 -4.71
CA GLN A 89 -4.54 -4.77 -3.44
C GLN A 89 -5.69 -3.74 -3.52
N GLY A 90 -5.80 -3.00 -4.62
CA GLY A 90 -6.90 -2.07 -4.85
C GLY A 90 -8.27 -2.75 -4.90
N ILE A 91 -8.36 -3.96 -5.44
CA ILE A 91 -9.59 -4.76 -5.41
C ILE A 91 -9.93 -5.16 -3.98
N VAL A 92 -8.99 -5.81 -3.28
CA VAL A 92 -9.20 -6.37 -1.93
C VAL A 92 -9.54 -5.28 -0.91
N THR A 93 -8.90 -4.11 -1.00
CA THR A 93 -9.16 -2.97 -0.10
C THR A 93 -10.45 -2.22 -0.42
N GLY A 94 -11.12 -2.54 -1.53
CA GLY A 94 -12.31 -1.82 -1.99
C GLY A 94 -12.02 -0.45 -2.61
N ARG A 95 -10.74 -0.13 -2.86
CA ARG A 95 -10.33 1.11 -3.55
C ARG A 95 -10.73 1.10 -5.03
N MET A 96 -10.74 -0.06 -5.68
CA MET A 96 -11.19 -0.22 -7.06
C MET A 96 -12.73 -0.21 -7.13
N GLN A 97 -13.29 0.77 -7.84
CA GLN A 97 -14.73 0.85 -8.11
C GLN A 97 -15.12 0.01 -9.33
N GLY A 98 -16.31 -0.59 -9.31
CA GLY A 98 -16.85 -1.40 -10.40
C GLY A 98 -16.61 -2.91 -10.27
N VAL A 99 -16.04 -3.36 -9.14
CA VAL A 99 -15.93 -4.78 -8.78
C VAL A 99 -16.98 -5.10 -7.72
N ASP A 100 -17.78 -6.14 -7.95
CA ASP A 100 -18.79 -6.60 -7.01
C ASP A 100 -18.17 -7.26 -5.76
N GLU A 101 -18.95 -7.34 -4.69
CA GLU A 101 -18.48 -7.85 -3.39
C GLU A 101 -18.08 -9.33 -3.44
N GLU A 102 -18.77 -10.14 -4.25
CA GLU A 102 -18.48 -11.56 -4.34
C GLU A 102 -17.16 -11.80 -5.07
N ALA A 103 -16.94 -11.08 -6.17
CA ALA A 103 -15.67 -11.07 -6.89
C ALA A 103 -14.52 -10.61 -5.99
N ARG A 104 -14.72 -9.53 -5.21
CA ARG A 104 -13.73 -9.05 -4.25
C ARG A 104 -13.36 -10.12 -3.23
N ARG A 105 -14.34 -10.76 -2.61
CA ARG A 105 -14.10 -11.82 -1.61
C ARG A 105 -13.31 -12.99 -2.20
N ARG A 106 -13.69 -13.48 -3.38
CA ARG A 106 -12.96 -14.58 -4.05
C ARG A 106 -11.49 -14.19 -4.34
N ILE A 107 -11.27 -12.95 -4.76
CA ILE A 107 -9.92 -12.43 -5.05
C ILE A 107 -9.11 -12.28 -3.74
N GLN A 108 -9.74 -11.82 -2.66
CA GLN A 108 -9.12 -11.72 -1.34
C GLN A 108 -8.65 -13.07 -0.82
N GLU A 109 -9.51 -14.09 -0.80
CA GLU A 109 -9.15 -15.44 -0.33
C GLU A 109 -7.97 -16.00 -1.14
N ARG A 110 -7.97 -15.80 -2.46
CA ARG A 110 -6.89 -16.26 -3.33
C ARG A 110 -5.59 -15.49 -3.08
N PHE A 111 -5.68 -14.17 -2.87
CA PHE A 111 -4.52 -13.33 -2.60
C PHE A 111 -3.88 -13.63 -1.25
N GLU A 112 -4.68 -13.85 -0.21
CA GLU A 112 -4.20 -14.27 1.11
C GLU A 112 -3.45 -15.61 1.03
N THR A 113 -4.01 -16.58 0.29
CA THR A 113 -3.34 -17.86 0.02
C THR A 113 -1.98 -17.67 -0.65
N TRP A 114 -1.91 -16.86 -1.70
CA TRP A 114 -0.67 -16.57 -2.41
C TRP A 114 0.37 -15.84 -1.53
N GLN A 115 -0.08 -14.92 -0.67
CA GLN A 115 0.78 -14.23 0.29
C GLN A 115 1.37 -15.21 1.32
N ILE A 116 0.59 -16.17 1.79
CA ILE A 116 1.06 -17.21 2.71
C ILE A 116 2.12 -18.06 2.02
N GLU A 117 1.84 -18.60 0.83
CA GLU A 117 2.79 -19.42 0.06
C GLU A 117 4.10 -18.65 -0.19
N ARG A 118 4.01 -17.39 -0.63
CA ARG A 118 5.18 -16.54 -0.86
C ARG A 118 5.97 -16.24 0.42
N ASN A 119 5.29 -16.05 1.56
CA ASN A 119 5.96 -15.81 2.85
C ASN A 119 6.60 -17.08 3.41
N GLU A 120 5.99 -18.24 3.23
CA GLU A 120 6.56 -19.54 3.59
C GLU A 120 7.81 -19.82 2.76
N ASP A 121 7.76 -19.59 1.44
CA ASP A 121 8.94 -19.71 0.57
C ASP A 121 10.07 -18.75 0.99
N ALA A 122 9.74 -17.51 1.32
CA ALA A 122 10.71 -16.52 1.81
C ALA A 122 11.29 -16.91 3.17
N GLN A 123 10.47 -17.48 4.08
CA GLN A 123 10.90 -17.94 5.39
C GLN A 123 11.77 -19.20 5.29
N VAL A 124 11.42 -20.13 4.42
CA VAL A 124 12.21 -21.33 4.12
C VAL A 124 13.56 -20.94 3.54
N GLN A 125 13.59 -20.04 2.54
CA GLN A 125 14.84 -19.52 1.99
C GLN A 125 15.68 -18.79 3.03
N TYR A 126 15.06 -18.01 3.91
CA TYR A 126 15.76 -17.31 4.99
C TYR A 126 16.40 -18.30 5.98
N THR A 127 15.67 -19.33 6.43
CA THR A 127 16.22 -20.36 7.32
C THR A 127 17.23 -21.29 6.64
N HIS A 128 17.10 -21.51 5.33
CA HIS A 128 18.01 -22.37 4.57
C HIS A 128 19.40 -21.76 4.39
N ASN A 129 19.49 -20.43 4.43
CA ASN A 129 20.75 -19.69 4.31
C ASN A 129 21.40 -19.38 5.67
N MET A 130 20.79 -19.80 6.79
CA MET A 130 21.36 -19.63 8.13
C MET A 130 22.38 -20.73 8.42
N ASP A 131 23.43 -20.37 9.16
CA ASP A 131 24.29 -21.38 9.77
C ASP A 131 23.66 -22.00 11.03
N ASP A 132 24.29 -23.05 11.56
CA ASP A 132 23.74 -23.83 12.67
C ASP A 132 23.55 -23.00 13.96
N ASP A 133 24.41 -22.00 14.19
CA ASP A 133 24.34 -21.12 15.36
C ASP A 133 23.23 -20.06 15.19
N GLU A 134 23.08 -19.49 13.99
CA GLU A 134 22.01 -18.56 13.62
C GLU A 134 20.63 -19.23 13.66
N LEU A 135 20.54 -20.48 13.18
CA LEU A 135 19.32 -21.28 13.20
C LEU A 135 18.89 -21.60 14.64
N ALA A 136 19.85 -21.94 15.51
CA ALA A 136 19.59 -22.20 16.93
C ALA A 136 19.06 -20.95 17.66
N ALA A 137 19.62 -19.77 17.38
CA ALA A 137 19.15 -18.50 17.94
C ALA A 137 17.74 -18.13 17.44
N PHE A 138 17.46 -18.33 16.15
CA PHE A 138 16.14 -18.08 15.55
C PHE A 138 15.05 -19.00 16.15
N MET A 139 15.35 -20.28 16.33
CA MET A 139 14.43 -21.25 16.96
C MET A 139 14.19 -20.95 18.44
N ALA A 140 15.23 -20.55 19.19
CA ALA A 140 15.10 -20.15 20.59
C ALA A 140 14.22 -18.89 20.76
N GLY A 141 14.31 -17.92 19.84
CA GLY A 141 13.50 -16.70 19.84
C GLY A 141 12.01 -16.92 19.56
N LYS A 142 11.63 -17.93 18.77
CA LYS A 142 10.22 -18.30 18.55
C LYS A 142 9.60 -19.04 19.74
N GLY A 143 10.41 -19.68 20.59
CA GLY A 143 9.94 -20.42 21.77
C GLY A 143 9.45 -19.54 22.92
N THR A 144 9.86 -18.27 22.98
CA THR A 144 9.55 -17.35 24.10
C THR A 144 8.29 -16.51 23.89
N ALA A 145 7.68 -16.57 22.69
CA ALA A 145 6.42 -15.89 22.36
C ALA A 145 5.18 -16.79 22.57
N LYS A 146 5.22 -17.66 23.59
CA LYS A 146 4.02 -18.28 24.17
C LYS A 146 3.99 -17.96 25.65
N PHE A 147 3.27 -16.91 26.02
CA PHE A 147 2.24 -16.84 27.06
C PHE A 147 1.64 -15.42 27.08
#